data_AF-A0A257KXJ0-F1
#
_entry.id   AF-A0A257KXJ0-F1
#
_cell.length_a   1.000
_cell.length_b   1.000
_cell.length_c   1.000
_cell.angle_alpha   90.00
_cell.angle_beta   90.00
_cell.angle_gamma   90.00
#
_symmetry.space_group_name_H-M   'P 1'
#
loop_
_entity.id
_entity.type
_entity.pdbx_description
1 polymer ?
#
loop_
_entity_poly.entity_id
_entity_poly.type
_entity_poly.pdbx_seq_one_letter_code
_entity_poly.pdbx_strand_id
1 'polypeptide(L)'
;MKSIWELIPRPIISVAGLINVFLRKHRHSQRAGGMPIGADGKHIPWLTYPAIEFLDGLDFTGKSIFEFGGGGSTLFWARRARDVTTVELDPSWAEHLQRIAPPNVSVLHETNGHSYAETPKTLARNFDVIVVDGAERYRSTQAALHQ
;
A
#
# COMPACT_ATOMS: atom_id res chain seq x y z
N MET A 1 10.58 46.65 15.21
CA MET A 1 9.55 46.21 14.24
C MET A 1 8.96 44.91 14.74
N LYS A 2 7.63 44.80 14.83
CA LYS A 2 6.97 43.52 15.14
C LYS A 2 7.25 42.52 14.01
N SER A 3 7.49 41.27 14.36
CA SER A 3 7.72 40.20 13.39
C SER A 3 6.44 39.98 12.59
N ILE A 4 6.55 39.73 11.28
CA ILE A 4 5.37 39.48 10.43
C ILE A 4 4.53 38.30 10.95
N TRP A 5 5.18 37.35 11.64
CA TRP A 5 4.53 36.20 12.28
C TRP A 5 3.66 36.57 13.48
N GLU A 6 3.88 37.74 14.10
CA GLU A 6 3.07 38.25 15.21
C GLU A 6 1.77 38.91 14.73
N LEU A 7 1.67 39.23 13.44
CA LEU A 7 0.49 39.86 12.83
C LEU A 7 -0.48 38.84 12.19
N ILE A 8 -0.03 37.61 11.97
CA ILE A 8 -0.83 36.57 11.33
C ILE A 8 -1.56 35.76 12.42
N PRO A 9 -2.90 35.66 12.38
CA PRO A 9 -3.66 34.80 13.29
C PRO A 9 -3.15 33.35 13.26
N ARG A 10 -2.92 32.76 14.44
CA ARG A 10 -2.48 31.36 14.59
C ARG A 10 -3.28 30.36 13.76
N PRO A 11 -4.62 30.45 13.63
CA PRO A 11 -5.39 29.53 12.79
C PRO A 11 -4.94 29.53 11.32
N ILE A 12 -4.54 30.68 10.78
CA ILE A 12 -4.07 30.78 9.38
C ILE A 12 -2.74 30.04 9.22
N ILE A 13 -1.82 30.22 10.18
CA ILE A 13 -0.53 29.50 10.18
C ILE A 13 -0.76 27.99 10.26
N SER A 14 -1.66 27.54 11.14
CA SER A 14 -2.01 26.13 11.29
C SER A 14 -2.64 25.56 10.00
N VAL A 15 -3.60 26.27 9.40
CA VAL A 15 -4.23 25.84 8.14
C VAL A 15 -3.21 25.80 7.01
N ALA A 16 -2.35 26.81 6.87
CA ALA A 16 -1.27 26.79 5.89
C ALA A 16 -0.31 25.61 6.11
N GLY A 17 0.00 25.29 7.37
CA GLY A 17 0.78 24.12 7.75
C GLY A 17 0.12 22.81 7.31
N LEU A 18 -1.17 22.65 7.60
CA LEU A 18 -1.96 21.47 7.20
C LEU A 18 -2.04 21.34 5.68
N ILE A 19 -2.34 22.42 4.96
CA ILE A 19 -2.38 22.46 3.50
C ILE A 19 -1.03 22.02 2.92
N ASN A 20 0.08 22.53 3.45
CA ASN A 20 1.42 22.16 3.03
C ASN A 20 1.72 20.67 3.28
N VAL A 21 1.29 20.11 4.41
CA VAL A 21 1.46 18.68 4.71
C VAL A 21 0.62 17.82 3.75
N PHE A 22 -0.69 18.06 3.67
CA PHE A 22 -1.58 17.20 2.88
C PHE A 22 -1.39 17.36 1.38
N LEU A 23 -1.34 18.59 0.87
CA LEU A 23 -1.33 18.84 -0.58
C LEU A 23 0.07 18.79 -1.17
N ARG A 24 1.09 19.26 -0.45
CA ARG A 24 2.46 19.29 -0.97
C ARG A 24 3.27 18.06 -0.56
N LYS A 25 3.35 17.74 0.74
CA LYS A 25 4.18 16.62 1.20
C LYS A 25 3.59 15.25 0.83
N HIS A 26 2.29 15.05 1.07
CA HIS A 26 1.66 13.75 0.79
C HIS A 26 0.91 13.68 -0.54
N ARG A 27 0.72 14.83 -1.22
CA ARG A 27 -0.04 14.91 -2.48
C ARG A 27 -1.40 14.18 -2.40
N HIS A 28 -2.14 14.38 -1.31
CA HIS A 28 -3.33 13.62 -0.92
C HIS A 28 -4.38 13.41 -2.02
N SER A 29 -4.55 14.38 -2.93
CA SER A 29 -5.54 14.31 -4.01
C SER A 29 -5.00 13.78 -5.35
N GLN A 30 -3.75 13.34 -5.40
CA GLN A 30 -3.06 12.99 -6.64
C GLN A 30 -3.11 11.48 -6.88
N ARG A 31 -3.34 11.11 -8.15
CA ARG A 31 -3.45 9.72 -8.58
C ARG A 31 -2.87 9.52 -9.97
N ALA A 32 -2.34 8.34 -10.25
CA ALA A 32 -1.94 7.87 -11.58
C ALA A 32 -2.49 6.46 -11.79
N GLY A 33 -3.05 6.19 -12.97
CA GLY A 33 -3.67 4.88 -13.26
C GLY A 33 -4.79 4.49 -12.28
N GLY A 34 -5.51 5.47 -11.72
CA GLY A 34 -6.55 5.23 -10.71
C GLY A 34 -6.05 5.01 -9.28
N MET A 35 -4.73 4.93 -9.05
CA MET A 35 -4.13 4.66 -7.74
C MET A 35 -3.48 5.91 -7.14
N PRO A 36 -3.48 6.09 -5.81
CA PRO A 36 -2.81 7.20 -5.13
C PRO A 36 -1.31 7.24 -5.41
N ILE A 37 -0.75 8.45 -5.53
CA ILE A 37 0.70 8.68 -5.69
C ILE A 37 1.23 9.69 -4.68
N GLY A 38 2.45 9.46 -4.20
CA GLY A 38 3.15 10.36 -3.30
C GLY A 38 3.80 11.56 -4.01
N ALA A 39 4.52 12.38 -3.24
CA ALA A 39 5.24 13.54 -3.76
C ALA A 39 6.34 13.19 -4.78
N ASP A 40 6.93 12.00 -4.67
CA ASP A 40 7.95 11.47 -5.58
C ASP A 40 7.34 10.82 -6.85
N GLY A 41 6.02 10.90 -7.02
CA GLY A 41 5.30 10.32 -8.15
C GLY A 41 5.12 8.81 -8.07
N LYS A 42 5.57 8.16 -6.98
CA LYS A 42 5.44 6.72 -6.81
C LYS A 42 4.11 6.36 -6.15
N HIS A 43 3.60 5.17 -6.46
CA HIS A 43 2.39 4.66 -5.82
C HIS A 43 2.56 4.50 -4.31
N ILE A 44 1.56 4.91 -3.55
CA ILE A 44 1.48 4.72 -2.10
C ILE A 44 0.33 3.76 -1.76
N PRO A 45 0.43 2.98 -0.67
CA PRO A 45 -0.64 2.08 -0.27
C PRO A 45 -1.82 2.90 0.25
N TRP A 46 -3.02 2.32 0.26
CA TRP A 46 -4.20 2.97 0.85
C TRP A 46 -4.22 2.82 2.38
N LEU A 47 -3.15 3.29 3.02
CA LEU A 47 -2.99 3.32 4.46
C LEU A 47 -2.99 4.75 4.97
N THR A 48 -3.16 4.93 6.28
CA THR A 48 -3.03 6.25 6.90
C THR A 48 -1.58 6.73 6.78
N TYR A 49 -1.36 8.04 6.64
CA TYR A 49 -0.01 8.59 6.54
C TYR A 49 0.93 8.18 7.68
N PRO A 50 0.50 8.17 8.96
CA PRO A 50 1.34 7.67 10.04
C PRO A 50 1.73 6.20 9.89
N ALA A 51 0.84 5.35 9.36
CA ALA A 51 1.17 3.94 9.10
C ALA A 51 2.19 3.83 7.95
N ILE A 52 2.05 4.63 6.90
CA ILE A 52 3.04 4.70 5.81
C ILE A 52 4.39 5.16 6.35
N GLU A 53 4.43 6.23 7.15
CA GLU A 53 5.67 6.75 7.74
C GLU A 53 6.33 5.72 8.68
N PHE A 54 5.54 4.96 9.43
CA PHE A 54 6.05 3.85 10.24
C PHE A 54 6.67 2.76 9.37
N LEU A 55 5.99 2.32 8.32
CA LEU A 55 6.50 1.33 7.36
C LEU A 55 7.74 1.86 6.61
N ASP A 56 7.78 3.16 6.33
CA ASP A 56 8.91 3.79 5.65
C ASP A 56 10.21 3.69 6.46
N GLY A 57 10.10 3.61 7.79
CA GLY A 57 11.23 3.41 8.71
C GLY A 57 11.71 1.96 8.86
N LEU A 58 11.05 0.99 8.23
CA LEU A 58 11.44 -0.42 8.26
C LEU A 58 12.20 -0.83 7.00
N ASP A 59 13.20 -1.69 7.17
CA ASP A 59 13.95 -2.30 6.06
C ASP A 59 13.28 -3.61 5.62
N PHE A 60 12.72 -3.58 4.41
CA PHE A 60 12.13 -4.75 3.77
C PHE A 60 13.08 -5.40 2.75
N THR A 61 14.32 -4.92 2.64
CA THR A 61 15.31 -5.49 1.73
C THR A 61 15.48 -6.97 2.03
N GLY A 62 15.36 -7.82 1.00
CA GLY A 62 15.47 -9.27 1.16
C GLY A 62 14.19 -9.98 1.65
N LYS A 63 13.15 -9.25 2.05
CA LYS A 63 11.89 -9.81 2.55
C LYS A 63 10.96 -10.27 1.44
N SER A 64 10.23 -11.35 1.72
CA SER A 64 9.14 -11.87 0.90
C SER A 64 7.81 -11.36 1.45
N ILE A 65 6.99 -10.75 0.60
CA ILE A 65 5.69 -10.20 1.00
C ILE A 65 4.56 -10.96 0.34
N PHE A 66 3.54 -11.30 1.10
CA PHE A 66 2.24 -11.72 0.59
C PHE A 66 1.18 -10.65 0.84
N GLU A 67 0.32 -10.41 -0.12
CA GLU A 67 -0.75 -9.42 -0.05
C GLU A 67 -2.09 -10.03 -0.48
N PHE A 68 -3.10 -9.89 0.38
CA PHE A 68 -4.48 -10.08 0.00
C PHE A 68 -5.00 -8.73 -0.52
N GLY A 69 -5.42 -8.67 -1.78
CA GLY A 69 -5.98 -7.47 -2.43
C GLY A 69 -4.88 -6.62 -3.05
N GLY A 70 -4.67 -6.76 -4.36
CA GLY A 70 -3.57 -6.12 -5.06
C GLY A 70 -3.89 -4.69 -5.49
N GLY A 71 -2.89 -3.83 -5.61
CA GLY A 71 -3.07 -2.46 -6.11
C GLY A 71 -1.86 -1.55 -5.93
N GLY A 72 -2.11 -0.31 -5.54
CA GLY A 72 -1.04 0.67 -5.30
C GLY A 72 -0.07 0.25 -4.20
N SER A 73 -0.56 -0.50 -3.21
CA SER A 73 0.23 -1.13 -2.16
C SER A 73 1.18 -2.20 -2.71
N THR A 74 0.76 -3.03 -3.65
CA THR A 74 1.62 -4.01 -4.33
C THR A 74 2.84 -3.32 -4.95
N LEU A 75 2.63 -2.18 -5.62
CA LEU A 75 3.71 -1.40 -6.23
C LEU A 75 4.56 -0.66 -5.20
N PHE A 76 4.02 -0.33 -4.03
CA PHE A 76 4.78 0.18 -2.90
C PHE A 76 5.73 -0.88 -2.34
N TRP A 77 5.21 -2.09 -2.10
CA TRP A 77 5.99 -3.23 -1.60
C TRP A 77 7.06 -3.70 -2.58
N ALA A 78 6.73 -3.75 -3.87
CA ALA A 78 7.64 -4.22 -4.91
C ALA A 78 8.96 -3.43 -5.00
N ARG A 79 8.93 -2.14 -4.62
CA ARG A 79 10.13 -1.29 -4.62
C ARG A 79 10.99 -1.45 -3.35
N ARG A 80 10.45 -2.08 -2.31
CA ARG A 80 11.05 -2.14 -0.97
C ARG A 80 11.44 -3.56 -0.57
N ALA A 81 10.80 -4.57 -1.15
CA ALA A 81 10.96 -5.99 -0.83
C ALA A 81 11.74 -6.75 -1.91
N ARG A 82 12.18 -7.96 -1.59
CA ARG A 82 12.80 -8.88 -2.57
C ARG A 82 11.77 -9.33 -3.60
N ASP A 83 10.64 -9.83 -3.12
CA ASP A 83 9.53 -10.30 -3.95
C ASP A 83 8.18 -10.11 -3.27
N VAL A 84 7.15 -9.91 -4.08
CA VAL A 84 5.76 -9.71 -3.63
C VAL A 84 4.86 -10.70 -4.37
N THR A 85 4.03 -11.41 -3.63
CA THR A 85 2.91 -12.18 -4.19
C THR A 85 1.62 -11.53 -3.74
N THR A 86 0.71 -11.20 -4.66
CA THR A 86 -0.61 -10.68 -4.32
C THR A 86 -1.70 -11.56 -4.90
N VAL A 87 -2.81 -11.73 -4.19
CA VAL A 87 -4.02 -12.38 -4.71
C VAL A 87 -5.15 -11.38 -4.83
N GLU A 88 -5.87 -11.42 -5.95
CA GLU A 88 -6.98 -10.51 -6.26
C GLU A 88 -8.26 -11.31 -6.60
N LEU A 89 -9.44 -10.77 -6.23
CA LEU A 89 -10.73 -11.35 -6.57
C LEU A 89 -11.25 -10.89 -7.94
N ASP A 90 -11.06 -9.61 -8.27
CA ASP A 90 -11.51 -9.05 -9.53
C ASP A 90 -10.57 -9.45 -10.69
N PRO A 91 -11.04 -10.23 -11.68
CA PRO A 91 -10.19 -10.69 -12.78
C PRO A 91 -9.64 -9.55 -13.63
N SER A 92 -10.45 -8.51 -13.86
CA SER A 92 -10.07 -7.38 -14.70
C SER A 92 -9.01 -6.52 -14.01
N TRP A 93 -9.10 -6.39 -12.69
CA TRP A 93 -8.12 -5.71 -11.87
C TRP A 93 -6.82 -6.52 -11.76
N ALA A 94 -6.91 -7.84 -11.57
CA ALA A 94 -5.74 -8.72 -11.58
C ALA A 94 -4.98 -8.62 -12.91
N GLU A 95 -5.69 -8.67 -14.04
CA GLU A 95 -5.09 -8.49 -15.37
C GLU A 95 -4.47 -7.10 -15.55
N HIS A 96 -5.13 -6.05 -15.06
CA HIS A 96 -4.58 -4.71 -15.06
C HIS A 96 -3.28 -4.62 -14.25
N LEU A 97 -3.28 -5.15 -13.03
CA LEU A 97 -2.15 -5.14 -12.13
C LEU A 97 -0.98 -5.94 -12.71
N GLN A 98 -1.25 -7.12 -13.29
CA GLN A 98 -0.25 -7.95 -13.95
C GLN A 98 0.48 -7.23 -15.10
N ARG A 99 -0.21 -6.33 -15.82
CA ARG A 99 0.39 -5.53 -16.91
C ARG A 99 1.34 -4.43 -16.42
N ILE A 100 1.12 -3.90 -15.22
CA ILE A 100 1.91 -2.80 -14.66
C ILE A 100 2.91 -3.27 -13.59
N ALA A 101 2.77 -4.51 -13.14
CA ALA A 101 3.59 -5.11 -12.11
C ALA A 101 5.06 -5.26 -12.57
N PRO A 102 6.05 -4.87 -11.74
CA PRO A 102 7.45 -5.13 -12.04
C PRO A 102 7.79 -6.63 -11.93
N PRO A 103 8.98 -7.06 -12.42
CA PRO A 103 9.34 -8.47 -12.51
C PRO A 103 9.39 -9.25 -11.18
N ASN A 104 9.49 -8.57 -10.04
CA ASN A 104 9.53 -9.19 -8.72
C ASN A 104 8.13 -9.34 -8.08
N VAL A 105 7.07 -9.12 -8.84
CA VAL A 105 5.68 -9.26 -8.39
C VAL A 105 5.00 -10.44 -9.11
N SER A 106 4.39 -11.32 -8.33
CA SER A 106 3.48 -12.37 -8.81
C SER A 106 2.04 -11.98 -8.49
N VAL A 107 1.20 -11.79 -9.50
CA VAL A 107 -0.23 -11.53 -9.32
C VAL A 107 -1.00 -12.83 -9.53
N LEU A 108 -1.71 -13.26 -8.50
CA LEU A 108 -2.61 -14.40 -8.51
C LEU A 108 -4.05 -13.89 -8.59
N HIS A 109 -4.90 -14.65 -9.26
CA HIS A 109 -6.32 -14.36 -9.36
C HIS A 109 -7.11 -15.55 -8.82
N GLU A 110 -8.07 -15.26 -7.94
CA GLU A 110 -9.00 -16.24 -7.40
C GLU A 110 -10.41 -15.70 -7.50
N THR A 111 -11.38 -16.51 -7.92
CA THR A 111 -12.79 -16.07 -8.00
C THR A 111 -13.59 -16.47 -6.77
N ASN A 112 -13.10 -17.45 -6.01
CA ASN A 112 -13.76 -17.98 -4.83
C ASN A 112 -13.12 -17.38 -3.58
N GLY A 113 -13.93 -16.75 -2.72
CA GLY A 113 -13.44 -16.13 -1.49
C GLY A 113 -12.72 -17.09 -0.52
N HIS A 114 -13.13 -18.35 -0.47
CA HIS A 114 -12.45 -19.34 0.36
C HIS A 114 -11.06 -19.69 -0.22
N SER A 115 -10.97 -20.01 -1.51
CA SER A 115 -9.69 -20.27 -2.19
C SER A 115 -8.75 -19.05 -2.14
N TYR A 116 -9.30 -17.85 -2.30
CA TYR A 116 -8.60 -16.59 -2.12
C TYR A 116 -7.94 -16.50 -0.75
N ALA A 117 -8.70 -16.75 0.32
CA ALA A 117 -8.18 -16.67 1.69
C ALA A 117 -7.10 -17.74 1.98
N GLU A 118 -7.23 -18.93 1.38
CA GLU A 118 -6.29 -20.04 1.54
C GLU A 118 -5.05 -19.93 0.65
N THR A 119 -5.02 -18.98 -0.28
CA THR A 119 -3.93 -18.81 -1.26
C THR A 119 -2.51 -18.84 -0.67
N PRO A 120 -2.16 -18.15 0.43
CA PRO A 120 -0.79 -18.24 0.93
C PRO A 120 -0.41 -19.66 1.36
N LYS A 121 -1.37 -20.47 1.86
CA LYS A 121 -1.13 -21.86 2.28
C LYS A 121 -0.94 -22.83 1.12
N THR A 122 -1.44 -22.50 -0.07
CA THR A 122 -1.24 -23.32 -1.27
C THR A 122 0.12 -23.09 -1.90
N LEU A 123 0.76 -21.96 -1.59
CA LEU A 123 2.12 -21.65 -1.99
C LEU A 123 3.08 -22.44 -1.09
N ALA A 124 3.92 -23.28 -1.68
CA ALA A 124 4.90 -24.11 -0.96
C ALA A 124 6.10 -23.28 -0.44
N ARG A 125 5.83 -22.16 0.23
CA ARG A 125 6.80 -21.22 0.80
C ARG A 125 6.14 -20.35 1.86
N ASN A 126 6.97 -19.77 2.72
CA ASN A 126 6.54 -18.82 3.75
C ASN A 126 6.84 -17.38 3.33
N PHE A 127 6.19 -16.43 4.00
CA PHE A 127 6.37 -14.99 3.79
C PHE A 127 6.86 -14.32 5.07
N ASP A 128 7.73 -13.32 4.93
CA ASP A 128 8.19 -12.51 6.06
C ASP A 128 7.12 -11.53 6.54
N VAL A 129 6.27 -11.07 5.61
CA VAL A 129 5.18 -10.13 5.86
C VAL A 129 3.94 -10.59 5.10
N ILE A 130 2.80 -10.62 5.80
CA ILE A 130 1.48 -10.85 5.19
C ILE A 130 0.62 -9.62 5.41
N VAL A 131 0.08 -9.06 4.33
CA VAL A 131 -0.76 -7.86 4.32
C VAL A 131 -2.19 -8.26 4.02
N VAL A 132 -3.12 -7.92 4.92
CA VAL A 132 -4.55 -8.18 4.73
C VAL A 132 -5.27 -6.87 4.40
N ASP A 133 -5.41 -6.55 3.12
CA ASP A 133 -6.08 -5.32 2.66
C ASP A 133 -7.24 -5.56 1.67
N GLY A 134 -7.42 -6.79 1.19
CA GLY A 134 -8.44 -7.15 0.21
C GLY A 134 -9.73 -7.70 0.82
N ALA A 135 -10.27 -8.71 0.14
CA ALA A 135 -11.53 -9.36 0.49
C ALA A 135 -11.36 -10.44 1.59
N GLU A 136 -12.50 -10.99 2.04
CA GLU A 136 -12.56 -12.12 2.99
C GLU A 136 -11.73 -11.91 4.26
N ARG A 137 -11.58 -10.65 4.70
CA ARG A 137 -10.58 -10.21 5.68
C ARG A 137 -10.49 -11.08 6.92
N TYR A 138 -11.61 -11.56 7.45
CA TYR A 138 -11.63 -12.48 8.59
C TYR A 138 -10.91 -13.80 8.27
N ARG A 139 -11.30 -14.49 7.19
CA ARG A 139 -10.67 -15.75 6.75
C ARG A 139 -9.23 -15.54 6.33
N SER A 140 -8.94 -14.46 5.60
CA SER A 140 -7.58 -14.08 5.19
C SER A 140 -6.67 -13.87 6.40
N THR A 141 -7.18 -13.23 7.47
CA THR A 141 -6.46 -13.08 8.74
C THR A 141 -6.22 -14.42 9.41
N GLN A 142 -7.24 -15.30 9.48
CA GLN A 142 -7.05 -16.65 10.04
C GLN A 142 -6.01 -17.44 9.26
N ALA A 143 -6.03 -17.37 7.92
CA ALA A 143 -5.06 -18.05 7.09
C ALA A 143 -3.62 -17.52 7.30
N ALA A 144 -3.47 -16.21 7.45
CA ALA A 144 -2.19 -15.56 7.71
C ALA A 144 -1.54 -15.99 9.04
N LEU A 145 -2.34 -16.32 10.06
CA LEU A 145 -1.83 -16.77 11.36
C LEU A 145 -1.24 -18.20 11.34
N HIS A 146 -1.47 -18.95 10.27
CA HIS A 146 -1.02 -20.34 10.12
C HIS A 146 0.07 -20.51 9.04
N GLN A 147 0.80 -19.44 8.75
CA GLN A 147 1.94 -19.37 7.82
C GLN A 147 3.28 -19.26 8.56
#